data_AF-A0A3D1QVM5-F1
#
_entry.id   AF-A0A3D1QVM5-F1
#
_cell.length_a   1.000
_cell.length_b   1.000
_cell.length_c   1.000
_cell.angle_alpha   90.00
_cell.angle_beta   90.00
_cell.angle_gamma   90.00
#
_symmetry.space_group_name_H-M   'P 1'
#
loop_
_entity.id
_entity.type
_entity.pdbx_description
1 polymer ?
#
loop_
_entity_poly.entity_id
_entity_poly.type
_entity_poly.pdbx_seq_one_letter_code
_entity_poly.pdbx_strand_id
1 'polypeptide(L)' 'MREALRLGRQFDCVFAHDAVTSLTTEVDVRAAMQTAFEHTVAGGAALFAPDFTRESFEPGGTD' A
#
# COMPACT_ATOMS: atom_id res chain seq x y z
N MET A 1 -10.75 -17.61 3.58
CA MET A 1 -11.73 -16.55 3.89
C MET A 1 -10.93 -15.30 4.24
N ARG A 2 -11.04 -14.21 3.48
CA ARG A 2 -10.44 -12.90 3.81
C ARG A 2 -11.63 -11.99 4.11
N GLU A 3 -11.79 -11.56 5.36
CA GLU A 3 -12.86 -10.64 5.73
C GLU A 3 -12.34 -9.20 5.79
N ALA A 4 -13.12 -8.26 5.28
CA ALA A 4 -12.76 -6.84 5.27
C ALA A 4 -13.38 -6.14 6.48
N LEU A 5 -12.56 -5.40 7.23
CA LEU A 5 -12.99 -4.58 8.37
C LEU A 5 -12.89 -3.09 8.02
N ARG A 6 -13.83 -2.30 8.54
CA ARG A 6 -13.81 -0.84 8.52
C ARG A 6 -13.88 -0.32 9.94
N LEU A 7 -12.93 0.54 10.32
CA LEU A 7 -12.82 1.06 11.68
C LEU A 7 -13.76 2.25 11.94
N GLY A 8 -14.40 2.78 10.89
CA GLY A 8 -15.30 3.93 11.01
C GLY A 8 -14.62 5.22 11.46
N ARG A 9 -13.30 5.32 11.30
CA ARG A 9 -12.48 6.48 11.64
C ARG A 9 -11.42 6.74 10.59
N GLN A 10 -11.03 8.00 10.46
CA GLN A 10 -9.93 8.42 9.61
C GLN A 10 -8.70 8.76 10.45
N PHE A 11 -7.54 8.78 9.79
CA PHE A 11 -6.22 9.05 10.37
C PHE A 11 -5.48 10.05 9.48
N ASP A 12 -4.56 10.80 10.08
CA ASP A 12 -3.65 11.71 9.35
C ASP A 12 -2.69 10.92 8.44
N CYS A 13 -2.34 9.70 8.86
CA CYS A 13 -1.52 8.78 8.09
C CYS A 13 -1.98 7.34 8.28
N VAL A 14 -2.10 6.59 7.18
CA VAL A 14 -2.24 5.12 7.16
C VAL A 14 -0.93 4.53 6.62
N PHE A 15 -0.30 3.64 7.38
CA PHE A 15 0.99 3.06 7.02
C PHE A 15 0.90 1.53 6.93
N ALA A 16 1.32 0.98 5.80
CA ALA A 16 1.45 -0.46 5.57
C ALA A 16 2.89 -0.79 5.17
N HIS A 17 3.64 -1.42 6.07
CA HIS A 17 5.04 -1.84 5.88
C HIS A 17 5.08 -3.29 5.37
N ASP A 18 5.56 -4.26 6.18
CA ASP A 18 5.75 -5.68 5.80
C ASP A 18 4.50 -6.40 5.28
N ALA A 19 3.30 -5.88 5.57
CA ALA A 19 2.04 -6.49 5.15
C ALA A 19 1.76 -6.31 3.64
N VAL A 20 2.35 -5.29 3.01
CA VAL A 20 2.16 -5.00 1.57
C VAL A 20 2.79 -6.08 0.70
N THR A 21 3.92 -6.64 1.13
CA THR A 21 4.69 -7.64 0.37
C THR A 21 3.95 -8.96 0.22
N SER A 22 2.92 -9.20 1.04
CA SER A 22 2.04 -10.38 0.97
C SER A 22 0.86 -10.24 0.00
N LEU A 23 0.69 -9.08 -0.63
CA LEU A 23 -0.37 -8.83 -1.62
C LEU A 23 0.11 -9.35 -2.99
N THR A 24 -0.35 -10.53 -3.39
CA THR A 24 0.17 -11.22 -4.59
C THR A 24 -0.68 -11.01 -5.83
N THR A 25 -1.83 -10.33 -5.71
CA THR A 25 -2.72 -10.03 -6.85
C THR A 25 -3.04 -8.55 -6.92
N GLU A 26 -3.31 -8.05 -8.12
CA GLU A 26 -3.77 -6.66 -8.31
C GLU A 26 -5.07 -6.37 -7.54
N VAL A 27 -5.91 -7.38 -7.35
CA VAL A 27 -7.17 -7.28 -6.59
C VAL A 27 -6.86 -7.04 -5.10
N ASP A 28 -5.90 -7.77 -4.54
CA ASP A 28 -5.47 -7.59 -3.14
C ASP A 28 -4.85 -6.20 -2.93
N VAL A 29 -4.00 -5.76 -3.86
CA VAL A 29 -3.40 -4.41 -3.84
C VAL A 29 -4.47 -3.33 -3.89
N ARG A 30 -5.42 -3.44 -4.82
CA ARG A 30 -6.54 -2.50 -4.96
C ARG A 30 -7.39 -2.44 -3.70
N ALA A 31 -7.73 -3.58 -3.12
CA ALA A 31 -8.53 -3.65 -1.90
C ALA A 31 -7.80 -3.01 -0.69
N ALA A 32 -6.50 -3.23 -0.57
CA ALA A 32 -5.68 -2.59 0.45
C ALA A 32 -5.61 -1.07 0.26
N MET A 33 -5.37 -0.60 -0.97
CA MET A 33 -5.33 0.82 -1.30
C MET A 33 -6.68 1.52 -1.05
N GLN A 34 -7.79 0.88 -1.43
CA GLN A 34 -9.13 1.41 -1.16
C GLN A 34 -9.38 1.50 0.35
N THR A 35 -8.98 0.48 1.11
CA THR A 35 -9.09 0.49 2.57
C THR A 35 -8.30 1.63 3.19
N ALA A 36 -7.04 1.84 2.76
CA ALA A 36 -6.23 2.94 3.26
C ALA A 36 -6.87 4.29 2.92
N PHE A 37 -7.32 4.48 1.68
CA PHE A 37 -7.97 5.71 1.23
C PHE A 37 -9.19 6.08 2.08
N GLU A 38 -10.09 5.13 2.33
CA GLU A 38 -11.29 5.36 3.16
C GLU A 38 -10.97 5.73 4.62
N HIS A 39 -9.77 5.40 5.09
CA HIS A 39 -9.30 5.70 6.46
C HIS A 39 -8.27 6.82 6.51
N THR A 40 -7.95 7.49 5.40
CA THR A 40 -7.06 8.65 5.39
C THR A 40 -7.88 9.93 5.24
N VAL A 41 -7.60 10.93 6.07
CA VAL A 41 -8.25 12.25 5.94
C VAL A 41 -7.91 12.92 4.62
N ALA A 42 -8.78 13.81 4.14
CA ALA A 42 -8.43 14.68 3.02
C ALA A 42 -7.19 15.52 3.39
N GLY A 43 -6.14 15.44 2.57
CA GLY A 43 -4.84 16.07 2.84
C GLY A 43 -3.90 15.25 3.72
N GLY A 44 -4.32 14.08 4.20
CA GLY A 44 -3.46 13.11 4.88
C GLY A 44 -2.67 12.23 3.91
N ALA A 45 -1.93 11.27 4.45
CA ALA A 45 -1.08 10.36 3.67
C ALA A 45 -1.48 8.88 3.82
N ALA A 46 -1.27 8.11 2.76
CA ALA A 46 -1.26 6.65 2.80
C ALA A 46 0.12 6.19 2.30
N LEU A 47 0.91 5.57 3.17
CA LEU A 47 2.26 5.12 2.87
C LEU A 47 2.29 3.59 2.78
N PHE A 48 2.79 3.09 1.65
CA PHE A 48 2.99 1.67 1.39
C PHE A 48 4.48 1.43 1.22
N ALA A 49 5.08 0.62 2.09
CA ALA A 49 6.51 0.35 2.13
C ALA A 49 6.74 -1.16 2.00
N PRO A 50 6.78 -1.71 0.76
CA PRO A 50 7.16 -3.09 0.52
C PRO A 50 8.61 -3.34 0.93
N ASP A 51 8.92 -4.56 1.39
CA ASP A 51 10.30 -4.96 1.69
C ASP A 51 11.20 -4.96 0.44
N PHE A 52 10.61 -5.26 -0.71
CA PHE A 52 11.29 -5.28 -2.00
C PHE A 52 10.31 -4.95 -3.13
N THR A 53 10.82 -4.24 -4.13
CA THR A 53 10.18 -4.08 -5.43
C THR A 53 11.01 -4.78 -6.49
N ARG A 54 10.44 -4.97 -7.69
CA ARG A 54 11.24 -5.44 -8.83
C ARG A 54 12.42 -4.49 -9.03
N GLU A 55 13.63 -5.04 -8.98
CA GLU A 55 14.86 -4.30 -9.24
C GLU A 55 14.82 -3.71 -10.66
N SER A 56 15.20 -2.43 -10.78
CA SER A 56 15.24 -1.70 -12.06
C SER A 56 16.65 -1.23 -12.41
N PHE A 57 17.69 -1.77 -11.76
CA PHE A 57 19.06 -1.40 -12.03
C PHE A 57 19.51 -1.95 -13.39
N GLU A 58 20.03 -1.06 -14.24
CA GLU A 58 20.63 -1.42 -15.52
C GLU A 58 22.13 -1.05 -15.52
N PRO A 59 23.04 -2.02 -15.51
CA PRO A 59 24.48 -1.75 -15.55
C PRO A 59 24.87 -0.99 -16.83
N GLY A 60 25.47 0.19 -16.68
CA GLY A 60 25.95 0.99 -17.81
C GLY A 60 24.87 1.77 -18.57
N GLY A 61 23.70 2.01 -17.95
CA GLY A 61 22.67 2.88 -18.52
C GLY A 61 23.25 4.24 -18.91
N THR A 62 23.06 4.61 -20.18
CA THR A 62 23.45 5.92 -20.71
C THR A 62 22.53 7.00 -20.16
N ASP A 63 23.09 7.92 -19.36
CA ASP A 63 22.54 9.26 -19.13
C ASP A 63 22.47 10.08 -20.43
#